data_AF-A0A553GS84-F1
#
_entry.id   AF-A0A553GS84-F1
#
_cell.length_a   1.000
_cell.length_b   1.000
_cell.length_c   1.000
_cell.angle_alpha   90.00
_cell.angle_beta   90.00
_cell.angle_gamma   90.00
#
_symmetry.space_group_name_H-M   'P 1'
#
loop_
_entity.id
_entity.type
_entity.pdbx_description
1 polymer ?
#
loop_
_entity_poly.entity_id
_entity_poly.type
_entity_poly.pdbx_seq_one_letter_code
_entity_poly.pdbx_strand_id
1 'polypeptide(L)'
;MMREATKRDFVTQMIELLQDEKESLATKGYTADAKITELIDNKKACDTAELQQQKAQVAAKEATQLANETLDVAYRQASDTADLLSGLLGKNSEIIKKIRTFRK
;
A
#
# COMPACT_ATOMS: atom_id res chain seq x y z
N MET A 1 11.54 12.45 19.14
CA MET A 1 11.95 11.72 17.92
C MET A 1 11.57 12.59 16.72
N MET A 2 12.47 12.86 15.77
CA MET A 2 12.16 13.69 14.59
C MET A 2 11.18 12.97 13.63
N ARG A 3 10.27 13.73 13.01
CA ARG A 3 9.38 13.24 11.95
C ARG A 3 10.18 12.98 10.67
N GLU A 4 9.72 12.05 9.84
CA GLU A 4 10.40 11.63 8.61
C GLU A 4 10.59 12.78 7.60
N ALA A 5 9.58 13.63 7.43
CA ALA A 5 9.69 14.84 6.61
C ALA A 5 10.82 15.76 7.10
N THR A 6 10.94 15.94 8.41
CA THR A 6 12.02 16.73 9.04
C THR A 6 13.40 16.09 8.82
N LYS A 7 13.49 14.76 8.83
CA LYS A 7 14.76 14.05 8.52
C LYS A 7 15.16 14.24 7.06
N ARG A 8 14.21 14.15 6.12
CA ARG A 8 14.46 14.36 4.69
C ARG A 8 14.89 15.79 4.37
N ASP A 9 14.22 16.75 4.99
CA ASP A 9 14.56 18.17 4.87
C ASP A 9 15.98 18.43 5.38
N PHE A 10 16.32 17.91 6.57
CA PHE A 10 17.67 17.99 7.10
C PHE A 10 18.74 17.38 6.18
N VAL A 11 18.50 16.18 5.63
CA VAL A 11 19.44 15.54 4.68
C VAL A 11 19.61 16.38 3.42
N THR A 12 18.53 16.98 2.92
CA THR A 12 18.56 17.85 1.73
C THR A 12 19.40 19.09 2.00
N GLN A 13 19.13 19.80 3.09
CA GLN A 13 19.90 20.98 3.51
C GLN A 13 21.37 20.65 3.76
N MET A 14 21.68 19.46 4.30
CA MET A 14 23.06 19.03 4.51
C MET A 14 23.79 18.75 3.19
N ILE A 15 23.11 18.15 2.21
CA ILE A 15 23.68 17.94 0.88
C ILE A 15 23.99 19.28 0.22
N GLU A 16 23.03 20.22 0.25
CA GLU A 16 23.19 21.57 -0.31
C GLU A 16 24.35 22.31 0.36
N LEU A 17 24.40 22.33 1.69
CA LEU A 17 25.47 22.97 2.44
C LEU A 17 26.86 22.38 2.09
N LEU A 18 26.97 21.05 1.98
CA LEU A 18 28.23 20.40 1.61
C LEU A 18 28.65 20.69 0.16
N GLN A 19 27.68 20.91 -0.73
CA GLN A 19 27.95 21.32 -2.12
C GLN A 19 28.42 22.78 -2.17
N ASP A 20 27.75 23.67 -1.45
CA ASP A 20 28.06 25.10 -1.41
C ASP A 20 29.42 25.38 -0.75
N GLU A 21 29.75 24.67 0.34
CA GLU A 21 30.99 24.85 1.09
C GLU A 21 32.15 23.98 0.59
N LYS A 22 32.02 23.33 -0.57
CA LYS A 22 32.98 22.32 -1.05
C LYS A 22 34.41 22.87 -1.17
N GLU A 23 34.58 24.08 -1.69
CA GLU A 23 35.90 24.72 -1.82
C GLU A 23 36.50 25.08 -0.46
N SER A 24 35.69 25.69 0.42
CA SER A 24 36.05 26.04 1.80
C SER A 24 36.52 24.81 2.58
N LEU A 25 35.82 23.69 2.44
CA LEU A 25 36.20 22.42 3.03
C LEU A 25 37.50 21.85 2.45
N ALA A 26 37.68 21.93 1.12
CA ALA A 26 38.90 21.48 0.46
C ALA A 26 40.14 22.26 0.93
N THR A 27 40.03 23.58 1.16
CA THR A 27 41.13 24.38 1.73
C THR A 27 41.52 23.94 3.15
N LYS A 28 40.61 23.29 3.87
CA LYS A 28 40.84 22.71 5.20
C LYS A 28 41.25 21.23 5.15
N GLY A 29 41.49 20.68 3.95
CA GLY A 29 41.90 19.30 3.75
C GLY A 29 40.77 18.27 3.79
N TYR A 30 39.51 18.69 3.67
CA TYR A 30 38.35 17.78 3.63
C TYR A 30 37.70 17.76 2.24
N THR A 31 37.53 16.57 1.67
CA THR A 31 36.83 16.36 0.40
C THR A 31 35.45 15.75 0.66
N ALA A 32 34.39 16.50 0.38
CA ALA A 32 33.01 16.11 0.68
C ALA A 32 32.35 15.20 -0.38
N ASP A 33 32.96 15.02 -1.55
CA ASP A 33 32.34 14.37 -2.72
C ASP A 33 31.74 12.99 -2.44
N ALA A 34 32.51 12.13 -1.77
CA ALA A 34 32.06 10.79 -1.43
C ALA A 34 30.84 10.83 -0.49
N LYS A 35 30.85 11.75 0.48
CA LYS A 35 29.77 11.88 1.46
C LYS A 35 28.50 12.47 0.83
N ILE A 36 28.65 13.47 -0.04
CA ILE A 36 27.53 14.02 -0.82
C ILE A 36 26.87 12.92 -1.65
N THR A 37 27.68 12.12 -2.34
CA THR A 37 27.20 11.00 -3.16
C THR A 37 26.43 10.00 -2.31
N GLU A 38 27.01 9.57 -1.19
CA GLU A 38 26.37 8.63 -0.26
C GLU A 38 25.02 9.16 0.29
N LEU A 39 24.95 10.44 0.67
CA LEU A 39 23.72 11.05 1.16
C LEU A 39 22.64 11.10 0.07
N ILE A 40 23.01 11.45 -1.16
CA ILE A 40 22.11 11.46 -2.32
C ILE A 40 21.57 10.06 -2.59
N ASP A 41 22.44 9.05 -2.60
CA ASP A 41 22.06 7.67 -2.90
C ASP A 41 21.14 7.09 -1.82
N ASN A 42 21.46 7.32 -0.55
CA ASN A 42 20.61 6.91 0.57
C ASN A 42 19.25 7.60 0.53
N LYS A 43 19.20 8.90 0.21
CA LYS A 43 17.94 9.63 0.05
C LYS A 43 17.11 9.05 -1.09
N LYS A 44 17.71 8.78 -2.25
CA LYS A 44 17.03 8.16 -3.41
C LYS A 44 16.49 6.76 -3.08
N ALA A 45 17.26 5.96 -2.35
CA ALA A 45 16.83 4.63 -1.91
C ALA A 45 15.61 4.71 -0.99
N CYS A 46 15.59 5.67 -0.06
CA CYS A 46 14.44 5.95 0.81
C CYS A 46 13.20 6.37 -0.02
N ASP A 47 13.35 7.35 -0.90
CA ASP A 47 12.25 7.84 -1.74
C ASP A 47 11.68 6.73 -2.65
N THR A 48 12.55 5.84 -3.15
CA THR A 48 12.14 4.66 -3.92
C THR A 48 11.35 3.66 -3.07
N ALA A 49 11.81 3.37 -1.85
CA ALA A 49 11.13 2.45 -0.94
C ALA A 49 9.73 2.96 -0.56
N GLU A 50 9.59 4.25 -0.29
CA GLU A 50 8.30 4.86 0.01
C GLU A 50 7.34 4.82 -1.18
N LEU A 51 7.84 5.09 -2.40
CA LEU A 51 7.03 4.96 -3.61
C LEU A 51 6.51 3.53 -3.78
N GLN A 52 7.35 2.52 -3.49
CA GLN A 52 6.91 1.12 -3.55
C GLN A 52 5.89 0.78 -2.47
N GLN A 53 6.04 1.32 -1.26
CA GLN A 53 5.06 1.18 -0.20
C GLN A 53 3.69 1.77 -0.62
N GLN A 54 3.68 2.96 -1.21
CA GLN A 54 2.45 3.60 -1.70
C GLN A 54 1.79 2.76 -2.79
N LYS A 55 2.56 2.25 -3.76
CA LYS A 55 2.05 1.34 -4.79
C LYS A 55 1.44 0.07 -4.19
N ALA A 56 2.10 -0.53 -3.21
CA ALA A 56 1.59 -1.71 -2.51
C ALA A 56 0.28 -1.43 -1.77
N GLN A 57 0.15 -0.26 -1.15
CA GLN A 57 -1.10 0.16 -0.49
C GLN A 57 -2.25 0.33 -1.49
N VAL A 58 -1.98 0.94 -2.65
CA VAL A 58 -2.97 1.06 -3.73
C VAL A 58 -3.41 -0.31 -4.22
N ALA A 59 -2.46 -1.20 -4.53
CA ALA A 59 -2.76 -2.55 -4.98
C ALA A 59 -3.58 -3.35 -3.93
N ALA A 60 -3.27 -3.20 -2.65
CA ALA A 60 -4.04 -3.83 -1.57
C ALA A 60 -5.48 -3.31 -1.49
N LYS A 61 -5.69 -2.00 -1.69
CA LYS A 61 -7.01 -1.39 -1.74
C LYS A 61 -7.82 -1.90 -2.93
N GLU A 62 -7.22 -1.95 -4.12
CA GLU A 62 -7.84 -2.48 -5.33
C GLU A 62 -8.23 -3.96 -5.15
N ALA A 63 -7.33 -4.78 -4.60
CA ALA A 63 -7.61 -6.19 -4.31
C ALA A 63 -8.77 -6.36 -3.31
N THR A 64 -8.85 -5.49 -2.30
CA THR A 64 -9.96 -5.50 -1.32
C THR A 64 -11.27 -5.13 -2.00
N GLN A 65 -11.28 -4.12 -2.86
CA GLN A 65 -12.46 -3.73 -3.61
C GLN A 65 -12.95 -4.86 -4.51
N LEU A 66 -12.05 -5.46 -5.29
CA LEU A 66 -12.38 -6.59 -6.17
C LEU A 66 -12.92 -7.79 -5.38
N ALA A 67 -12.32 -8.11 -4.24
CA ALA A 67 -12.77 -9.20 -3.37
C ALA A 67 -14.20 -8.96 -2.87
N ASN A 68 -14.51 -7.75 -2.42
CA ASN A 68 -15.85 -7.39 -1.95
C ASN A 68 -16.88 -7.42 -3.08
N GLU A 69 -16.57 -6.83 -4.23
CA GLU A 69 -17.45 -6.83 -5.41
C GLU A 69 -17.73 -8.26 -5.89
N THR A 70 -16.70 -9.11 -5.93
CA THR A 70 -16.83 -10.51 -6.33
C THR A 70 -17.66 -11.31 -5.32
N LEU A 71 -17.46 -11.06 -4.02
CA LEU A 71 -18.23 -11.70 -2.97
C LEU A 71 -19.71 -11.30 -3.02
N ASP A 72 -20.02 -10.03 -3.29
CA ASP A 72 -21.39 -9.56 -3.45
C ASP A 72 -22.08 -10.22 -4.64
N VAL A 73 -21.38 -10.37 -5.77
CA VAL A 73 -21.88 -11.10 -6.94
C VAL A 73 -22.13 -12.57 -6.58
N ALA A 74 -21.17 -13.23 -5.94
CA ALA A 74 -21.31 -14.63 -5.53
C ALA A 74 -22.47 -14.82 -4.55
N TYR A 75 -22.66 -13.89 -3.60
CA TYR A 75 -23.78 -13.90 -2.66
C TYR A 75 -25.12 -13.76 -3.38
N ARG A 76 -25.25 -12.83 -4.32
CA ARG A 76 -26.48 -12.67 -5.12
C ARG A 76 -26.79 -13.93 -5.91
N GLN A 77 -25.80 -14.50 -6.59
CA GLN A 77 -25.97 -15.76 -7.33
C GLN A 77 -26.39 -16.92 -6.42
N ALA A 78 -25.78 -17.05 -5.24
CA ALA A 78 -26.18 -18.03 -4.25
C ALA A 78 -27.62 -17.79 -3.75
N SER A 79 -28.01 -16.52 -3.59
CA SER A 79 -29.37 -16.13 -3.22
C SER A 79 -30.38 -16.53 -4.31
N ASP A 80 -30.14 -16.15 -5.56
CA ASP A 80 -31.01 -16.47 -6.69
C ASP A 80 -31.17 -17.99 -6.87
N THR A 81 -30.08 -18.74 -6.70
CA THR A 81 -30.09 -20.21 -6.74
C THR A 81 -30.98 -20.80 -5.66
N ALA A 82 -30.89 -20.29 -4.44
CA ALA A 82 -31.70 -20.75 -3.33
C ALA A 82 -33.20 -20.42 -3.52
N ASP A 83 -33.52 -19.29 -4.15
CA ASP A 83 -34.88 -18.91 -4.49
C ASP A 83 -35.45 -19.81 -5.61
N LEU A 84 -34.65 -20.11 -6.64
CA LEU A 84 -34.98 -21.08 -7.70
C LEU A 84 -35.28 -22.47 -7.12
N LEU A 85 -34.40 -22.98 -6.26
CA LEU A 85 -34.58 -24.27 -5.60
C LEU A 85 -35.84 -24.29 -4.73
N SER A 86 -36.16 -23.19 -4.06
CA SER A 86 -37.38 -23.07 -3.26
C SER A 86 -38.64 -23.10 -4.14
N GLY A 87 -38.60 -22.50 -5.32
CA GLY A 87 -39.68 -22.58 -6.31
C GLY A 87 -39.88 -24.00 -6.85
N LEU A 88 -38.78 -24.71 -7.14
CA LEU A 88 -38.82 -26.06 -7.74
C LEU A 88 -39.20 -27.15 -6.74
N LEU A 89 -38.59 -27.16 -5.56
CA LEU A 89 -38.73 -28.24 -4.57
C LEU A 89 -39.83 -27.97 -3.53
N GLY A 90 -40.35 -26.75 -3.50
CA GLY A 90 -41.31 -26.31 -2.51
C GLY A 90 -40.69 -26.01 -1.14
N LYS A 91 -41.39 -25.16 -0.37
CA LYS A 91 -40.90 -24.57 0.89
C LYS A 91 -40.63 -25.57 2.03
N ASN A 92 -41.14 -26.79 1.92
CA ASN A 92 -41.05 -27.84 2.95
C ASN A 92 -39.97 -28.88 2.68
N SER A 93 -39.26 -28.79 1.56
CA SER A 93 -38.10 -29.63 1.25
C SER A 93 -37.02 -29.50 2.34
N GLU A 94 -36.45 -30.62 2.76
CA GLU A 94 -35.35 -30.66 3.74
C GLU A 94 -34.13 -29.85 3.28
N ILE A 95 -33.89 -29.79 1.97
CA ILE A 95 -32.82 -28.97 1.39
C ILE A 95 -33.09 -27.48 1.60
N ILE A 96 -34.33 -27.03 1.37
CA ILE A 96 -34.72 -25.62 1.56
C ILE A 96 -34.67 -25.23 3.04
N LYS A 97 -35.09 -26.13 3.94
CA LYS A 97 -34.96 -25.91 5.38
C LYS A 97 -33.51 -25.69 5.79
N LYS A 98 -32.57 -26.46 5.24
CA LYS A 98 -31.12 -26.27 5.47
C LYS A 98 -30.61 -24.96 4.88
N ILE A 99 -30.96 -24.61 3.65
CA ILE A 99 -30.49 -23.36 3.03
C ILE A 99 -30.93 -22.12 3.83
N ARG A 100 -32.14 -22.15 4.42
CA ARG A 100 -32.62 -21.06 5.29
C ARG A 100 -31.76 -20.83 6.52
N THR A 101 -31.02 -21.83 7.01
CA THR A 101 -30.15 -21.65 8.18
C THR A 101 -28.87 -20.89 7.85
N PHE A 102 -28.50 -20.79 6.57
CA PHE A 102 -27.31 -20.07 6.10
C PHE A 102 -27.53 -18.56 5.98
N ARG A 103 -28.78 -18.13 5.74
CA ARG A 103 -29.19 -16.72 5.71
C ARG A 103 -29.64 -16.30 7.12
N LYS A 104 -28.70 -15.94 7.99
CA LYS A 104 -28.99 -15.31 9.29
C LYS A 104 -28.61 -13.84 9.28
#